data_AF-A0A962AQ96-F1
#
_entry.id   AF-A0A962AQ96-F1
#
_cell.length_a   1.000
_cell.length_b   1.000
_cell.length_c   1.000
_cell.angle_alpha   90.00
_cell.angle_beta   90.00
_cell.angle_gamma   90.00
#
_symmetry.space_group_name_H-M   'P 1'
#
loop_
_entity.id
_entity.type
_entity.pdbx_description
1 polymer ?
#
loop_
_entity_poly.entity_id
_entity_poly.type
_entity_poly.pdbx_seq_one_letter_code
_entity_poly.pdbx_strand_id
1 'polypeptide(L)'
;ALDYLVTAPDLDGRTFHLTDPAPMRLGDMLNLFARAAHAPQFSLRINAAMFGLIPGALAKGLLSLTPFRRIRKLALRELGLPDDILTFVNYPTRFDSRETHKILAKGGIKVPRLEDYAWRLWDYWERHLDPDLFLDRSLRGRVAGKRILVTGGSVGIGKAVAHKLAQAGATTIICARDAAALKEAKDEFAAEGLTLHTYSADIADPEACTKLIARLTADHGGIDILVNNAGRSIRRSIEHSYDRLHDLERTMKVNYFGAVQVAMGFLPGMAERREGHIVNVSSIGVLTNAPRFSAYVASKAALEAWSNCAASEFLDRGVHFTNVNMPLVRTAMTAPTKFYANVPTLDPDEAADLIIDAIIHRQSRVATRLGRAGQVMHALLPNFAHIVMNTAFRMFPDTAGKSGAPLPPTADQIAFTQVLRGLHL
;
A
#
# COMPACT_ATOMS: atom_id res chain seq x y z
N ALA A 1 5.34 -39.93 -24.84
CA ALA A 1 3.87 -40.05 -24.87
C ALA A 1 3.31 -39.43 -26.15
N LEU A 2 3.46 -38.12 -26.35
CA LEU A 2 3.10 -37.43 -27.60
C LEU A 2 3.73 -38.10 -28.84
N ASP A 3 5.05 -38.25 -28.84
CA ASP A 3 5.80 -38.90 -29.92
C ASP A 3 5.20 -40.27 -30.30
N TYR A 4 5.08 -41.18 -29.32
CA TYR A 4 4.44 -42.49 -29.52
C TYR A 4 3.02 -42.43 -30.08
N LEU A 5 2.18 -41.48 -29.62
CA LEU A 5 0.80 -41.34 -30.10
C LEU A 5 0.75 -40.83 -31.54
N VAL A 6 1.71 -40.00 -31.95
CA VAL A 6 1.81 -39.44 -33.30
C VAL A 6 2.38 -40.46 -34.29
N THR A 7 3.25 -41.36 -33.84
CA THR A 7 3.92 -42.34 -34.71
C THR A 7 3.24 -43.71 -34.75
N ALA A 8 2.30 -43.99 -33.85
CA ALA A 8 1.66 -45.30 -33.78
C ALA A 8 0.66 -45.51 -34.95
N PRO A 9 0.67 -46.70 -35.58
CA PRO A 9 -0.19 -46.99 -36.72
C PRO A 9 -1.67 -46.98 -36.32
N ASP A 10 -2.53 -46.64 -37.29
CA ASP A 10 -4.01 -46.69 -37.17
C ASP A 10 -4.60 -45.78 -36.08
N LEU A 11 -3.88 -44.73 -35.69
CA LEU A 11 -4.32 -43.72 -34.72
C LEU A 11 -4.69 -42.37 -35.34
N ASP A 12 -4.56 -42.24 -36.66
CA ASP A 12 -4.85 -41.00 -37.39
C ASP A 12 -6.31 -40.53 -37.22
N GLY A 13 -6.48 -39.22 -37.12
CA GLY A 13 -7.81 -38.59 -36.96
C GLY A 13 -8.44 -38.76 -35.57
N ARG A 14 -7.73 -39.32 -34.59
CA ARG A 14 -8.22 -39.50 -33.21
C ARG A 14 -7.76 -38.40 -32.26
N THR A 15 -8.56 -38.16 -31.22
CA THR A 15 -8.22 -37.25 -30.12
C THR A 15 -7.72 -38.02 -28.91
N PHE A 16 -6.63 -37.55 -28.31
CA PHE A 16 -6.02 -38.14 -27.12
C PHE A 16 -5.97 -37.14 -25.97
N HIS A 17 -6.30 -37.60 -24.76
CA HIS A 17 -6.25 -36.79 -23.54
C HIS A 17 -5.07 -37.24 -22.67
N LEU A 18 -4.01 -36.43 -22.63
CA LEU A 18 -2.83 -36.62 -21.77
C LEU A 18 -3.02 -35.83 -20.47
N THR A 19 -3.94 -36.28 -19.62
CA THR A 19 -4.25 -35.64 -18.33
C THR A 19 -3.82 -36.51 -17.15
N ASP A 20 -3.71 -35.91 -15.96
CA ASP A 20 -3.44 -36.66 -14.74
C ASP A 20 -4.44 -37.84 -14.60
N PRO A 21 -3.97 -39.08 -14.43
CA PRO A 21 -4.84 -40.24 -14.20
C PRO A 21 -5.74 -40.11 -12.95
N ALA A 22 -5.33 -39.29 -11.99
CA ALA A 22 -6.03 -39.05 -10.73
C ALA A 22 -6.49 -37.59 -10.65
N PRO A 23 -7.67 -37.24 -11.20
CA PRO A 23 -8.15 -35.86 -11.19
C PRO A 23 -8.28 -35.33 -9.75
N MET A 24 -7.80 -34.12 -9.55
CA MET A 24 -7.81 -33.42 -8.26
C MET A 24 -8.98 -32.43 -8.20
N ARG A 25 -9.46 -32.11 -6.99
CA ARG A 25 -10.36 -30.97 -6.82
C ARG A 25 -9.55 -29.69 -7.01
N LEU A 26 -10.21 -28.59 -7.39
CA LEU A 26 -9.54 -27.29 -7.58
C LEU A 26 -8.70 -26.88 -6.37
N GLY A 27 -9.23 -27.03 -5.14
CA GLY A 27 -8.49 -26.70 -3.92
C GLY A 27 -7.23 -27.56 -3.71
N ASP A 28 -7.29 -28.86 -4.06
CA ASP A 28 -6.14 -29.76 -3.93
C ASP A 28 -5.07 -29.42 -4.99
N MET A 29 -5.49 -29.08 -6.21
CA MET A 29 -4.61 -28.61 -7.28
C MET A 29 -3.96 -27.26 -6.91
N LEU A 30 -4.72 -26.31 -6.36
CA LEU A 30 -4.20 -25.04 -5.86
C LEU A 30 -3.18 -25.26 -4.74
N ASN A 31 -3.45 -26.15 -3.79
CA ASN A 31 -2.50 -26.50 -2.72
C ASN A 31 -1.26 -27.24 -3.24
N LEU A 32 -1.38 -27.99 -4.34
CA LEU A 32 -0.22 -28.60 -4.99
C LEU A 32 0.71 -27.54 -5.59
N PHE A 33 0.17 -26.58 -6.34
CA PHE A 33 0.97 -25.48 -6.86
C PHE A 33 1.45 -24.51 -5.77
N ALA A 34 0.67 -24.27 -4.71
CA ALA A 34 1.12 -23.51 -3.55
C ALA A 34 2.33 -24.18 -2.87
N ARG A 35 2.33 -25.52 -2.75
CA ARG A 35 3.50 -26.26 -2.26
C ARG A 35 4.72 -26.12 -3.18
N ALA A 36 4.52 -26.24 -4.50
CA ALA A 36 5.58 -26.02 -5.48
C ALA A 36 6.17 -24.60 -5.41
N ALA A 37 5.31 -23.61 -5.14
CA ALA A 37 5.67 -22.20 -4.99
C ALA A 37 6.22 -21.81 -3.60
N HIS A 38 6.31 -22.76 -2.66
CA HIS A 38 6.57 -22.47 -1.24
C HIS A 38 5.60 -21.44 -0.61
N ALA A 39 4.38 -21.33 -1.15
CA ALA A 39 3.34 -20.43 -0.69
C ALA A 39 2.48 -21.04 0.43
N PRO A 40 1.77 -20.21 1.23
CA PRO A 40 0.81 -20.70 2.22
C PRO A 40 -0.27 -21.58 1.58
N GLN A 41 -0.54 -22.73 2.20
CA GLN A 41 -1.59 -23.64 1.74
C GLN A 41 -2.95 -23.22 2.28
N PHE A 42 -3.98 -23.32 1.46
CA PHE A 42 -5.36 -23.09 1.85
C PHE A 42 -5.84 -24.24 2.75
N SER A 43 -6.03 -23.96 4.04
CA SER A 43 -6.62 -24.89 5.01
C SER A 43 -8.15 -24.84 5.04
N LEU A 44 -8.74 -23.76 4.51
CA LEU A 44 -10.18 -23.54 4.51
C LEU A 44 -10.86 -24.32 3.39
N ARG A 45 -11.52 -25.41 3.76
CA ARG A 45 -12.52 -26.07 2.91
C ARG A 45 -13.78 -25.19 2.91
N ILE A 46 -13.96 -24.36 1.88
CA ILE A 46 -15.22 -23.66 1.68
C ILE A 46 -16.28 -24.71 1.36
N ASN A 47 -16.99 -25.15 2.39
CA ASN A 47 -18.10 -26.07 2.22
C ASN A 47 -19.24 -25.32 1.52
N ALA A 48 -19.72 -25.83 0.39
CA ALA A 48 -20.85 -25.23 -0.34
C ALA A 48 -22.09 -25.07 0.55
N ALA A 49 -22.20 -25.85 1.63
CA ALA A 49 -23.22 -25.70 2.67
C ALA A 49 -23.22 -24.33 3.37
N MET A 50 -22.08 -23.61 3.45
CA MET A 50 -22.02 -22.26 4.04
C MET A 50 -22.71 -21.19 3.18
N PHE A 51 -22.88 -21.44 1.87
CA PHE A 51 -23.69 -20.59 0.99
C PHE A 51 -25.18 -21.01 0.97
N GLY A 52 -25.55 -22.08 1.67
CA GLY A 52 -26.93 -22.56 1.78
C GLY A 52 -27.85 -21.70 2.64
N LEU A 53 -27.30 -20.69 3.34
CA LEU A 53 -28.06 -19.72 4.14
C LEU A 53 -28.72 -18.61 3.30
N ILE A 54 -28.37 -18.47 2.02
CA ILE A 54 -29.00 -17.51 1.11
C ILE A 54 -29.91 -18.29 0.16
N PRO A 55 -31.24 -18.04 0.17
CA PRO A 55 -32.15 -18.67 -0.77
C PRO A 55 -31.66 -18.47 -2.22
N GLY A 56 -31.60 -19.52 -3.02
CA GLY A 56 -30.98 -19.48 -4.36
C GLY A 56 -31.55 -18.43 -5.32
N ALA A 57 -32.79 -17.98 -5.09
CA ALA A 57 -33.41 -16.87 -5.82
C ALA A 57 -32.83 -15.49 -5.45
N LEU A 58 -32.52 -15.28 -4.16
CA LEU A 58 -31.93 -14.04 -3.63
C LEU A 58 -30.47 -13.91 -4.04
N ALA A 59 -29.71 -15.01 -4.02
CA ALA A 59 -28.32 -15.03 -4.51
C ALA A 59 -28.24 -14.71 -6.01
N LYS A 60 -29.10 -15.31 -6.85
CA LYS A 60 -29.16 -14.99 -8.29
C LYS A 60 -29.58 -13.54 -8.55
N GLY A 61 -30.46 -12.98 -7.73
CA GLY A 61 -30.85 -11.56 -7.79
C GLY A 61 -29.71 -10.62 -7.42
N LEU A 62 -28.97 -10.89 -6.33
CA LEU A 62 -27.84 -10.05 -5.91
C LEU A 62 -26.67 -10.11 -6.91
N LEU A 63 -26.37 -11.30 -7.43
CA LEU A 63 -25.29 -11.53 -8.41
C LEU A 63 -25.60 -10.96 -9.80
N SER A 64 -26.87 -10.68 -10.11
CA SER A 64 -27.29 -10.12 -11.40
C SER A 64 -27.28 -8.59 -11.43
N LEU A 65 -27.22 -7.93 -10.26
CA LEU A 65 -27.11 -6.48 -10.15
C LEU A 65 -25.82 -5.98 -10.81
N THR A 66 -25.95 -4.92 -11.62
CA THR A 66 -24.84 -4.28 -12.36
C THR A 66 -23.63 -3.94 -11.48
N PRO A 67 -23.78 -3.41 -10.25
CA PRO A 67 -22.64 -3.14 -9.37
C PRO A 67 -21.86 -4.41 -9.00
N PHE A 68 -22.57 -5.51 -8.70
CA PHE A 68 -21.92 -6.78 -8.35
C PHE A 68 -21.19 -7.40 -9.53
N ARG A 69 -21.79 -7.36 -10.74
CA ARG A 69 -21.12 -7.80 -11.97
C ARG A 69 -19.86 -6.99 -12.26
N ARG A 70 -19.88 -5.67 -11.99
CA ARG A 70 -18.72 -4.79 -12.16
C ARG A 70 -17.62 -5.10 -11.15
N ILE A 71 -17.98 -5.27 -9.87
CA ILE A 71 -17.04 -5.70 -8.81
C ILE A 71 -16.42 -7.04 -9.16
N ARG A 72 -17.23 -8.02 -9.55
CA ARG A 72 -16.79 -9.35 -9.96
C ARG A 72 -15.80 -9.27 -11.13
N LYS A 73 -16.14 -8.52 -12.18
CA LYS A 73 -15.29 -8.39 -13.37
C LYS A 73 -13.98 -7.66 -13.07
N LEU A 74 -14.01 -6.65 -12.19
CA LEU A 74 -12.81 -5.93 -11.75
C LEU A 74 -11.91 -6.82 -10.88
N ALA A 75 -12.48 -7.57 -9.93
CA ALA A 75 -11.73 -8.51 -9.11
C ALA A 75 -11.09 -9.62 -9.95
N LEU A 76 -11.83 -10.19 -10.90
CA LEU A 76 -11.30 -11.19 -11.82
C LEU A 76 -10.20 -10.60 -12.72
N ARG A 77 -10.37 -9.36 -13.21
CA ARG A 77 -9.34 -8.67 -14.00
C ARG A 77 -8.08 -8.38 -13.20
N GLU A 78 -8.20 -7.97 -11.94
CA GLU A 78 -7.04 -7.79 -11.05
C GLU A 78 -6.30 -9.11 -10.82
N LEU A 79 -7.04 -10.21 -10.67
CA LEU A 79 -6.48 -11.55 -10.53
C LEU A 79 -6.03 -12.17 -11.87
N GLY A 80 -6.21 -11.47 -13.00
CA GLY A 80 -5.89 -11.98 -14.34
C GLY A 80 -6.77 -13.14 -14.82
N LEU A 81 -7.96 -13.33 -14.24
CA LEU A 81 -8.85 -14.47 -14.50
C LEU A 81 -10.00 -14.11 -15.45
N PRO A 82 -10.42 -15.01 -16.35
CA PRO A 82 -11.59 -14.82 -17.20
C PRO A 82 -12.91 -14.93 -16.42
N ASP A 83 -13.94 -14.19 -16.85
CA ASP A 83 -15.27 -14.14 -16.21
C ASP A 83 -15.91 -15.53 -15.99
N ASP A 84 -15.63 -16.46 -16.91
CA ASP A 84 -16.21 -17.80 -16.89
C ASP A 84 -15.59 -18.72 -15.85
N ILE A 85 -14.42 -18.40 -15.28
CA ILE A 85 -13.68 -19.30 -14.38
C ILE A 85 -14.49 -19.70 -13.14
N LEU A 86 -15.36 -18.80 -12.67
CA LEU A 86 -16.22 -19.03 -11.51
C LEU A 86 -17.28 -20.10 -11.74
N THR A 87 -17.65 -20.35 -13.01
CA THR A 87 -18.58 -21.45 -13.35
C THR A 87 -17.93 -22.83 -13.20
N PHE A 88 -16.58 -22.88 -13.23
CA PHE A 88 -15.80 -24.11 -13.15
C PHE A 88 -15.29 -24.43 -11.73
N VAL A 89 -15.45 -23.52 -10.76
CA VAL A 89 -14.91 -23.68 -9.38
C VAL A 89 -15.42 -24.95 -8.68
N ASN A 90 -16.67 -25.35 -8.95
CA ASN A 90 -17.29 -26.56 -8.39
C ASN A 90 -17.58 -27.64 -9.43
N TYR A 91 -17.10 -27.50 -10.66
CA TYR A 91 -17.34 -28.51 -11.69
C TYR A 91 -16.33 -29.65 -11.51
N PRO A 92 -16.76 -30.89 -11.20
CA PRO A 92 -15.86 -32.03 -11.20
C PRO A 92 -15.49 -32.37 -12.64
N THR A 93 -14.60 -31.58 -13.24
CA THR A 93 -14.14 -31.82 -14.60
C THR A 93 -13.22 -33.03 -14.58
N ARG A 94 -13.75 -34.18 -15.02
CA ARG A 94 -12.96 -35.37 -15.28
C ARG A 94 -12.78 -35.51 -16.78
N PHE A 95 -11.56 -35.26 -17.26
CA PHE A 95 -11.20 -35.62 -18.63
C PHE A 95 -11.04 -37.13 -18.69
N ASP A 96 -11.79 -37.78 -19.58
CA ASP A 96 -11.65 -39.22 -19.79
C ASP A 96 -10.39 -39.51 -20.61
N SER A 97 -9.38 -40.07 -19.96
CA SER A 97 -8.12 -40.48 -20.59
C SER A 97 -7.98 -42.00 -20.71
N ARG A 98 -9.02 -42.79 -20.38
CA ARG A 98 -8.92 -44.27 -20.29
C ARG A 98 -8.42 -44.91 -21.59
N GLU A 99 -8.95 -44.50 -22.73
CA GLU A 99 -8.54 -45.04 -24.03
C GLU A 99 -7.13 -44.61 -24.42
N THR A 100 -6.74 -43.36 -24.11
CA THR A 100 -5.37 -42.88 -24.32
C THR A 100 -4.37 -43.71 -23.50
N HIS A 101 -4.73 -44.04 -22.25
CA HIS A 101 -3.90 -44.85 -21.38
C HIS A 101 -3.75 -46.29 -21.87
N LYS A 102 -4.83 -46.91 -22.38
CA LYS A 102 -4.77 -48.25 -22.99
C LYS A 102 -3.80 -48.30 -24.17
N ILE A 103 -3.78 -47.24 -24.99
CA ILE A 103 -2.91 -47.15 -26.15
C ILE A 103 -1.45 -46.95 -25.73
N LEU A 104 -1.19 -46.02 -24.80
CA LEU A 104 0.16 -45.76 -24.27
C LEU A 104 0.75 -46.98 -23.53
N ALA A 105 -0.09 -47.75 -22.83
CA ALA A 105 0.32 -48.96 -22.13
C ALA A 105 0.92 -50.02 -23.07
N LYS A 106 0.46 -50.10 -24.33
CA LYS A 106 1.05 -50.99 -25.35
C LYS A 106 2.50 -50.63 -25.66
N GLY A 107 2.87 -49.35 -25.53
CA GLY A 107 4.23 -48.85 -25.68
C GLY A 107 5.03 -48.79 -24.38
N GLY A 108 4.50 -49.33 -23.27
CA GLY A 108 5.14 -49.24 -21.95
C GLY A 108 5.17 -47.83 -21.35
N ILE A 109 4.38 -46.89 -21.88
CA ILE A 109 4.38 -45.48 -21.45
C ILE A 109 3.27 -45.25 -20.43
N LYS A 110 3.63 -44.66 -19.28
CA LYS A 110 2.68 -44.22 -18.24
C LYS A 110 2.65 -42.70 -18.17
N VAL A 111 1.46 -42.12 -18.09
CA VAL A 111 1.30 -40.68 -17.83
C VAL A 111 1.59 -40.42 -16.34
N PRO A 112 2.53 -39.52 -15.99
CA PRO A 112 2.85 -39.20 -14.60
C PRO A 112 1.69 -38.47 -13.92
N ARG A 113 1.65 -38.51 -12.58
CA ARG A 113 0.66 -37.74 -11.80
C ARG A 113 1.09 -36.27 -11.78
N LEU A 114 0.15 -35.34 -11.71
CA LEU A 114 0.47 -33.90 -11.67
C LEU A 114 1.40 -33.56 -10.51
N GLU A 115 1.23 -34.25 -9.36
CA GLU A 115 2.10 -34.08 -8.19
C GLU A 115 3.59 -34.33 -8.49
N ASP A 116 3.90 -35.19 -9.46
CA ASP A 116 5.28 -35.57 -9.79
C ASP A 116 6.01 -34.46 -10.58
N TYR A 117 5.27 -33.58 -11.25
CA TYR A 117 5.84 -32.57 -12.17
C TYR A 117 5.29 -31.15 -12.00
N ALA A 118 4.35 -30.90 -11.08
CA ALA A 118 3.81 -29.57 -10.80
C ALA A 118 4.91 -28.55 -10.47
N TRP A 119 5.95 -28.98 -9.74
CA TRP A 119 7.10 -28.13 -9.43
C TRP A 119 7.90 -27.71 -10.66
N ARG A 120 8.00 -28.55 -11.70
CA ARG A 120 8.69 -28.20 -12.96
C ARG A 120 7.90 -27.19 -13.76
N LEU A 121 6.57 -27.32 -13.76
CA LEU A 121 5.69 -26.34 -14.38
C LEU A 121 5.78 -24.99 -13.67
N TRP A 122 5.80 -25.01 -12.33
CA TRP A 122 5.98 -23.81 -11.54
C TRP A 122 7.35 -23.17 -11.79
N ASP A 123 8.44 -23.94 -11.73
CA ASP A 123 9.80 -23.46 -11.98
C ASP A 123 9.95 -22.85 -13.39
N TYR A 124 9.34 -23.47 -14.41
CA TYR A 124 9.32 -22.90 -15.76
C TYR A 124 8.52 -21.58 -15.81
N TRP A 125 7.33 -21.55 -15.20
CA TRP A 125 6.53 -20.34 -15.15
C TRP A 125 7.28 -19.21 -14.43
N GLU A 126 7.84 -19.50 -13.26
CA GLU A 126 8.58 -18.54 -12.44
C GLU A 126 9.79 -17.97 -13.18
N ARG A 127 10.49 -18.75 -14.01
CA ARG A 127 11.70 -18.29 -14.72
C ARG A 127 11.42 -17.63 -16.07
N HIS A 128 10.26 -17.89 -16.69
CA HIS A 128 10.03 -17.55 -18.09
C HIS A 128 8.71 -16.83 -18.36
N LEU A 129 7.71 -16.99 -17.50
CA LEU A 129 6.34 -16.53 -17.73
C LEU A 129 5.79 -15.65 -16.60
N ASP A 130 6.51 -15.48 -15.48
CA ASP A 130 6.12 -14.57 -14.42
C ASP A 130 6.13 -13.13 -14.97
N PRO A 131 4.96 -12.45 -15.06
CA PRO A 131 4.90 -11.08 -15.54
C PRO A 131 5.72 -10.10 -14.68
N ASP A 132 6.02 -10.47 -13.43
CA ASP A 132 6.81 -9.66 -12.52
C ASP A 132 8.32 -9.83 -12.73
N LEU A 133 8.77 -10.83 -13.49
CA LEU A 133 10.19 -11.15 -13.72
C LEU A 133 10.95 -10.00 -14.39
N PHE A 134 10.25 -9.20 -15.21
CA PHE A 134 10.82 -8.06 -15.94
C PHE A 134 10.44 -6.71 -15.32
N LEU A 135 9.70 -6.69 -14.21
CA LEU A 135 9.39 -5.44 -13.51
C LEU A 135 10.64 -5.00 -12.75
N ASP A 136 11.27 -3.92 -13.23
CA ASP A 136 12.32 -3.25 -12.47
C ASP A 136 11.71 -2.66 -11.18
N ARG A 137 11.95 -3.36 -10.06
CA ARG A 137 11.55 -2.97 -8.71
C ARG A 137 12.58 -2.05 -8.03
N SER A 138 13.57 -1.54 -8.76
CA SER A 138 14.45 -0.48 -8.25
C SER A 138 13.72 0.87 -8.23
N LEU A 139 14.17 1.78 -7.36
CA LEU A 139 13.67 3.15 -7.37
C LEU A 139 13.88 3.79 -8.76
N ARG A 140 15.07 3.64 -9.34
CA ARG A 140 15.43 4.19 -10.65
C ARG A 140 14.48 3.73 -11.75
N GLY A 141 14.18 2.45 -11.86
CA GLY A 141 13.23 1.92 -12.85
C GLY A 141 11.84 2.53 -12.76
N ARG A 142 11.45 3.01 -11.57
CA ARG A 142 10.13 3.57 -11.29
C ARG A 142 10.05 5.08 -11.45
N VAL A 143 11.16 5.79 -11.26
CA VAL A 143 11.16 7.27 -11.18
C VAL A 143 12.02 7.97 -12.21
N ALA A 144 12.93 7.27 -12.90
CA ALA A 144 13.79 7.89 -13.89
C ALA A 144 12.96 8.59 -14.98
N GLY A 145 13.23 9.88 -15.19
CA GLY A 145 12.48 10.72 -16.14
C GLY A 145 11.05 11.08 -15.73
N LYS A 146 10.57 10.63 -14.57
CA LYS A 146 9.25 11.01 -14.03
C LYS A 146 9.35 12.32 -13.25
N ARG A 147 8.27 13.10 -13.29
CA ARG A 147 8.15 14.39 -12.60
C ARG A 147 7.50 14.17 -11.25
N ILE A 148 8.22 14.47 -10.18
CA ILE A 148 7.79 14.10 -8.82
C ILE A 148 7.77 15.35 -7.95
N LEU A 149 6.58 15.68 -7.42
CA LEU A 149 6.39 16.78 -6.49
C LEU A 149 6.38 16.25 -5.05
N VAL A 150 7.28 16.74 -4.21
CA VAL A 150 7.26 16.51 -2.76
C VAL A 150 6.87 17.79 -2.04
N THR A 151 5.69 17.81 -1.42
CA THR A 151 5.25 18.96 -0.61
C THR A 151 5.98 18.96 0.73
N GLY A 152 6.36 20.14 1.24
CA GLY A 152 7.16 20.25 2.46
C GLY A 152 8.57 19.67 2.31
N GLY A 153 9.14 19.75 1.10
CA GLY A 153 10.40 19.09 0.74
C GLY A 153 11.69 19.84 1.12
N SER A 154 11.60 21.01 1.77
CA SER A 154 12.80 21.80 2.13
C SER A 154 13.57 21.26 3.33
N VAL A 155 12.95 20.43 4.18
CA VAL A 155 13.57 19.90 5.41
C VAL A 155 13.05 18.50 5.75
N GLY A 156 13.75 17.80 6.65
CA GLY A 156 13.30 16.54 7.24
C GLY A 156 13.03 15.44 6.21
N ILE A 157 11.95 14.68 6.42
CA ILE A 157 11.57 13.53 5.58
C ILE A 157 11.41 13.94 4.12
N GLY A 158 10.79 15.10 3.86
CA GLY A 158 10.57 15.58 2.51
C GLY A 158 11.87 15.83 1.74
N LYS A 159 12.90 16.40 2.41
CA LYS A 159 14.23 16.62 1.82
C LYS A 159 14.94 15.30 1.53
N ALA A 160 14.90 14.36 2.49
CA ALA A 160 15.48 13.02 2.33
C ALA A 160 14.84 12.23 1.17
N VAL A 161 13.51 12.30 1.02
CA VAL A 161 12.80 11.72 -0.13
C VAL A 161 13.26 12.37 -1.43
N ALA A 162 13.27 13.71 -1.50
CA ALA A 162 13.71 14.43 -2.69
C ALA A 162 15.14 14.05 -3.11
N HIS A 163 16.03 13.86 -2.14
CA HIS A 163 17.42 13.47 -2.39
C HIS A 163 17.51 12.09 -3.07
N LYS A 164 16.85 11.08 -2.50
CA LYS A 164 16.78 9.72 -3.08
C LYS A 164 16.14 9.71 -4.47
N LEU A 165 15.12 10.54 -4.71
CA LEU A 165 14.47 10.67 -6.02
C LEU A 165 15.40 11.30 -7.07
N ALA A 166 16.13 12.35 -6.69
CA ALA A 166 17.08 13.02 -7.58
C ALA A 166 18.24 12.07 -7.95
N GLN A 167 18.79 11.32 -7.00
CA GLN A 167 19.80 10.29 -7.25
C GLN A 167 19.31 9.18 -8.19
N ALA A 168 18.02 8.85 -8.13
CA ALA A 168 17.39 7.86 -8.99
C ALA A 168 17.01 8.39 -10.39
N GLY A 169 17.34 9.64 -10.72
CA GLY A 169 17.13 10.23 -12.04
C GLY A 169 15.73 10.80 -12.28
N ALA A 170 14.96 11.08 -11.23
CA ALA A 170 13.69 11.77 -11.34
C ALA A 170 13.87 13.27 -11.59
N THR A 171 12.92 13.87 -12.31
CA THR A 171 12.73 15.33 -12.31
C THR A 171 12.12 15.70 -10.96
N THR A 172 12.98 15.99 -9.99
CA THR A 172 12.60 16.17 -8.58
C THR A 172 12.21 17.62 -8.33
N ILE A 173 10.99 17.80 -7.82
CA ILE A 173 10.37 19.09 -7.56
C ILE A 173 9.94 19.12 -6.08
N ILE A 174 10.30 20.19 -5.37
CA ILE A 174 9.84 20.41 -4.00
C ILE A 174 9.08 21.73 -3.89
N CYS A 175 8.08 21.77 -3.00
CA CYS A 175 7.46 23.03 -2.59
C CYS A 175 7.44 23.19 -1.07
N ALA A 176 7.66 24.42 -0.60
CA ALA A 176 7.57 24.80 0.80
C ALA A 176 7.31 26.31 0.91
N ARG A 177 7.07 26.82 2.12
CA ARG A 177 6.76 28.24 2.34
C ARG A 177 8.01 29.11 2.48
N ASP A 178 9.08 28.53 2.99
CA ASP A 178 10.30 29.25 3.30
C ASP A 178 11.24 29.23 2.09
N ALA A 179 11.36 30.37 1.42
CA ALA A 179 12.22 30.54 0.26
C ALA A 179 13.70 30.38 0.58
N ALA A 180 14.14 30.72 1.80
CA ALA A 180 15.54 30.57 2.21
C ALA A 180 15.89 29.09 2.38
N ALA A 181 15.04 28.33 3.09
CA ALA A 181 15.22 26.88 3.24
C ALA A 181 15.15 26.12 1.90
N LEU A 182 14.29 26.58 0.97
CA LEU A 182 14.26 26.04 -0.39
C LEU A 182 15.56 26.30 -1.15
N LYS A 183 16.11 27.51 -1.03
CA LYS A 183 17.39 27.86 -1.65
C LYS A 183 18.53 27.01 -1.08
N GLU A 184 18.61 26.87 0.24
CA GLU A 184 19.60 26.03 0.91
C GLU A 184 19.53 24.58 0.42
N ALA A 185 18.34 23.97 0.39
CA ALA A 185 18.16 22.63 -0.14
C ALA A 185 18.59 22.51 -1.61
N LYS A 186 18.31 23.53 -2.44
CA LYS A 186 18.76 23.55 -3.84
C LYS A 186 20.28 23.61 -3.97
N ASP A 187 20.94 24.43 -3.14
CA ASP A 187 22.39 24.58 -3.13
C ASP A 187 23.08 23.29 -2.65
N GLU A 188 22.53 22.61 -1.62
CA GLU A 188 22.99 21.30 -1.16
C GLU A 188 22.94 20.25 -2.30
N PHE A 189 21.82 20.15 -3.01
CA PHE A 189 21.67 19.19 -4.11
C PHE A 189 22.61 19.50 -5.27
N ALA A 190 22.80 20.79 -5.59
CA ALA A 190 23.71 21.22 -6.63
C ALA A 190 25.17 20.86 -6.31
N ALA A 191 25.58 20.92 -5.03
CA ALA A 191 26.91 20.53 -4.59
C ALA A 191 27.19 19.02 -4.82
N GLU A 192 26.15 18.20 -4.86
CA GLU A 192 26.22 16.77 -5.18
C GLU A 192 26.01 16.46 -6.68
N GLY A 193 25.87 17.49 -7.52
CA GLY A 193 25.59 17.33 -8.95
C GLY A 193 24.15 16.90 -9.27
N LEU A 194 23.24 17.02 -8.30
CA LEU A 194 21.83 16.68 -8.44
C LEU A 194 21.01 17.91 -8.85
N THR A 195 19.97 17.70 -9.67
CA THR A 195 19.05 18.77 -10.07
C THR A 195 17.81 18.77 -9.18
N LEU A 196 17.53 19.91 -8.55
CA LEU A 196 16.33 20.12 -7.74
C LEU A 196 15.57 21.38 -8.19
N HIS A 197 14.29 21.21 -8.49
CA HIS A 197 13.38 22.31 -8.78
C HIS A 197 12.63 22.71 -7.51
N THR A 198 12.57 24.00 -7.22
CA THR A 198 12.01 24.52 -5.95
C THR A 198 10.94 25.56 -6.20
N TYR A 199 9.81 25.44 -5.53
CA TYR A 199 8.69 26.38 -5.64
C TYR A 199 8.24 26.85 -4.26
N SER A 200 8.25 28.16 -4.04
CA SER A 200 7.71 28.75 -2.81
C SER A 200 6.19 28.81 -2.89
N ALA A 201 5.49 28.08 -2.03
CA ALA A 201 4.04 28.06 -1.95
C ALA A 201 3.56 27.61 -0.56
N ASP A 202 2.55 28.28 -0.01
CA ASP A 202 1.81 27.78 1.15
C ASP A 202 0.64 26.92 0.68
N ILE A 203 0.75 25.60 0.87
CA ILE A 203 -0.31 24.69 0.47
C ILE A 203 -1.60 24.85 1.29
N ALA A 204 -1.59 25.56 2.42
CA ALA A 204 -2.81 25.92 3.13
C ALA A 204 -3.57 27.10 2.50
N ASP A 205 -2.97 27.80 1.53
CA ASP A 205 -3.60 28.87 0.77
C ASP A 205 -4.09 28.36 -0.60
N PRO A 206 -5.42 28.36 -0.85
CA PRO A 206 -5.99 27.95 -2.14
C PRO A 206 -5.47 28.70 -3.36
N GLU A 207 -5.20 29.99 -3.22
CA GLU A 207 -4.70 30.79 -4.34
C GLU A 207 -3.24 30.42 -4.66
N ALA A 208 -2.42 30.22 -3.63
CA ALA A 208 -1.06 29.71 -3.78
C ALA A 208 -1.04 28.31 -4.41
N CYS A 209 -1.94 27.40 -4.01
CA CYS A 209 -2.10 26.09 -4.65
C CYS A 209 -2.42 26.22 -6.13
N THR A 210 -3.39 27.06 -6.49
CA THR A 210 -3.80 27.29 -7.89
C THR A 210 -2.63 27.79 -8.74
N LYS A 211 -1.88 28.78 -8.24
CA LYS A 211 -0.68 29.31 -8.90
C LYS A 211 0.42 28.26 -9.03
N LEU A 212 0.65 27.46 -7.99
CA LEU A 212 1.62 26.37 -8.00
C LEU A 212 1.28 25.33 -9.07
N ILE A 213 0.03 24.88 -9.14
CA ILE A 213 -0.43 23.88 -10.12
C ILE A 213 -0.26 24.40 -11.55
N ALA A 214 -0.71 25.63 -11.81
CA ALA A 214 -0.57 26.26 -13.12
C ALA A 214 0.90 26.38 -13.55
N ARG A 215 1.77 26.82 -12.63
CA ARG A 215 3.19 26.98 -12.91
C ARG A 215 3.89 25.64 -13.14
N LEU A 216 3.62 24.62 -12.33
CA LEU A 216 4.18 23.28 -12.53
C LEU A 216 3.68 22.62 -13.82
N THR A 217 2.47 22.95 -14.24
CA THR A 217 1.92 22.49 -15.52
C THR A 217 2.63 23.17 -16.69
N ALA A 218 2.88 24.48 -16.61
CA ALA A 218 3.61 25.23 -17.63
C ALA A 218 5.10 24.83 -17.72
N ASP A 219 5.78 24.73 -16.57
CA ASP A 219 7.23 24.51 -16.50
C ASP A 219 7.62 23.05 -16.79
N HIS A 220 6.76 22.08 -16.42
CA HIS A 220 7.08 20.65 -16.46
C HIS A 220 6.05 19.76 -17.19
N GLY A 221 4.93 20.32 -17.66
CA GLY A 221 3.84 19.56 -18.28
C GLY A 221 2.99 18.76 -17.27
N GLY A 222 3.06 19.10 -15.98
CA GLY A 222 2.36 18.42 -14.89
C GLY A 222 3.26 17.50 -14.06
N ILE A 223 2.63 16.66 -13.23
CA ILE A 223 3.30 15.77 -12.27
C ILE A 223 2.85 14.32 -12.50
N ASP A 224 3.77 13.37 -12.37
CA ASP A 224 3.52 11.92 -12.47
C ASP A 224 3.32 11.30 -11.09
N ILE A 225 4.09 11.75 -10.10
CA ILE A 225 3.99 11.28 -8.71
C ILE A 225 3.90 12.47 -7.77
N LEU A 226 2.84 12.52 -6.96
CA LEU A 226 2.66 13.52 -5.91
C LEU A 226 2.92 12.88 -4.55
N VAL A 227 3.89 13.38 -3.80
CA VAL A 227 4.12 13.04 -2.39
C VAL A 227 3.56 14.16 -1.51
N ASN A 228 2.38 13.93 -0.95
CA ASN A 228 1.75 14.78 0.04
C ASN A 228 2.43 14.59 1.40
N ASN A 229 3.58 15.24 1.59
CA ASN A 229 4.39 15.15 2.80
C ASN A 229 4.21 16.37 3.74
N ALA A 230 3.91 17.55 3.20
CA ALA A 230 3.70 18.74 4.02
C ALA A 230 2.64 18.49 5.09
N GLY A 231 2.94 18.92 6.32
CA GLY A 231 2.02 18.74 7.41
C GLY A 231 2.35 19.55 8.65
N ARG A 232 1.38 19.56 9.57
CA ARG A 232 1.45 20.20 10.87
C ARG A 232 0.93 19.23 11.92
N SER A 233 1.74 18.97 12.94
CA SER A 233 1.35 18.19 14.11
C SER A 233 1.09 19.11 15.31
N ILE A 234 0.05 18.78 16.08
CA ILE A 234 -0.27 19.42 17.35
C ILE A 234 -0.48 18.31 18.36
N ARG A 235 0.35 18.29 19.42
CA ARG A 235 0.22 17.38 20.56
C ARG A 235 -0.42 18.13 21.73
N ARG A 236 -1.68 17.84 22.01
CA ARG A 236 -2.45 18.43 23.11
C ARG A 236 -3.60 17.50 23.48
N SER A 237 -3.80 17.25 24.77
CA SER A 237 -5.00 16.54 25.24
C SER A 237 -6.27 17.32 24.91
N ILE A 238 -7.39 16.60 24.84
CA ILE A 238 -8.71 17.20 24.61
C ILE A 238 -9.07 18.14 25.78
N GLU A 239 -8.74 17.74 27.01
CA GLU A 239 -8.95 18.55 28.23
C GLU A 239 -8.29 19.95 28.13
N HIS A 240 -7.16 20.06 27.42
CA HIS A 240 -6.47 21.33 27.18
C HIS A 240 -6.83 22.01 25.84
N SER A 241 -7.83 21.49 25.12
CA SER A 241 -8.20 21.95 23.77
C SER A 241 -9.63 22.47 23.66
N TYR A 242 -10.41 22.53 24.76
CA TYR A 242 -11.82 22.91 24.72
C TYR A 242 -12.09 24.29 24.11
N ASP A 243 -11.20 25.25 24.36
CA ASP A 243 -11.26 26.63 23.86
C ASP A 243 -10.38 26.85 22.61
N ARG A 244 -9.88 25.77 21.98
CA ARG A 244 -8.85 25.83 20.93
C ARG A 244 -9.26 25.15 19.63
N LEU A 245 -10.49 25.41 19.18
CA LEU A 245 -10.98 24.87 17.90
C LEU A 245 -10.05 25.20 16.71
N HIS A 246 -9.41 26.37 16.75
CA HIS A 246 -8.44 26.80 15.73
C HIS A 246 -7.24 25.87 15.59
N ASP A 247 -6.89 25.05 16.60
CA ASP A 247 -5.83 24.04 16.47
C ASP A 247 -6.29 22.92 15.48
N LEU A 248 -7.57 22.54 15.50
CA LEU A 248 -8.16 21.60 14.53
C LEU A 248 -8.24 22.22 13.13
N GLU A 249 -8.66 23.49 13.02
CA GLU A 249 -8.73 24.18 11.74
C GLU A 249 -7.34 24.28 11.09
N ARG A 250 -6.30 24.58 11.86
CA ARG A 250 -4.92 24.69 11.37
C ARG A 250 -4.37 23.36 10.87
N THR A 251 -4.65 22.25 11.56
CA THR A 251 -4.22 20.93 11.07
C THR A 251 -5.00 20.52 9.83
N MET A 252 -6.32 20.76 9.79
CA MET A 252 -7.16 20.49 8.62
C MET A 252 -6.73 21.29 7.39
N LYS A 253 -6.45 22.59 7.53
CA LYS A 253 -6.00 23.47 6.43
C LYS A 253 -4.78 22.93 5.70
N VAL A 254 -3.75 22.51 6.43
CA VAL A 254 -2.50 22.01 5.83
C VAL A 254 -2.62 20.53 5.46
N ASN A 255 -2.96 19.67 6.43
CA ASN A 255 -2.82 18.22 6.28
C ASN A 255 -3.91 17.60 5.40
N TYR A 256 -5.08 18.24 5.30
CA TYR A 256 -6.19 17.74 4.51
C TYR A 256 -6.46 18.66 3.31
N PHE A 257 -6.95 19.87 3.54
CA PHE A 257 -7.38 20.75 2.45
C PHE A 257 -6.23 21.09 1.51
N GLY A 258 -5.03 21.38 2.01
CA GLY A 258 -3.87 21.65 1.17
C GLY A 258 -3.45 20.44 0.32
N ALA A 259 -3.32 19.27 0.96
CA ALA A 259 -2.98 18.02 0.27
C ALA A 259 -4.02 17.65 -0.82
N VAL A 260 -5.31 17.77 -0.50
CA VAL A 260 -6.42 17.49 -1.45
C VAL A 260 -6.42 18.49 -2.60
N GLN A 261 -6.23 19.79 -2.35
CA GLN A 261 -6.22 20.80 -3.42
C GLN A 261 -5.08 20.55 -4.41
N VAL A 262 -3.88 20.28 -3.93
CA VAL A 262 -2.73 19.96 -4.80
C VAL A 262 -3.00 18.67 -5.58
N ALA A 263 -3.54 17.63 -4.93
CA ALA A 263 -3.89 16.38 -5.60
C ALA A 263 -4.96 16.56 -6.68
N MET A 264 -6.06 17.25 -6.36
CA MET A 264 -7.14 17.55 -7.32
C MET A 264 -6.64 18.37 -8.51
N GLY A 265 -5.65 19.24 -8.32
CA GLY A 265 -5.02 19.98 -9.42
C GLY A 265 -4.32 19.11 -10.46
N PHE A 266 -3.69 18.02 -10.04
CA PHE A 266 -2.93 17.14 -10.94
C PHE A 266 -3.71 15.90 -11.41
N LEU A 267 -4.76 15.51 -10.69
CA LEU A 267 -5.57 14.34 -11.01
C LEU A 267 -6.13 14.30 -12.43
N PRO A 268 -6.67 15.40 -13.01
CA PRO A 268 -7.17 15.38 -14.38
C PRO A 268 -6.10 14.96 -15.39
N GLY A 269 -4.90 15.53 -15.30
CA GLY A 269 -3.78 15.19 -16.19
C GLY A 269 -3.27 13.77 -15.98
N MET A 270 -3.21 13.29 -14.73
CA MET A 270 -2.85 11.89 -14.44
C MET A 270 -3.87 10.91 -15.04
N ALA A 271 -5.17 11.21 -14.89
CA ALA A 271 -6.26 10.37 -15.37
C ALA A 271 -6.41 10.37 -16.89
N GLU A 272 -6.06 11.46 -17.57
CA GLU A 272 -6.00 11.55 -19.03
C GLU A 272 -4.87 10.67 -19.59
N ARG A 273 -3.67 10.78 -19.01
CA ARG A 273 -2.50 9.97 -19.39
C ARG A 273 -2.61 8.50 -18.96
N ARG A 274 -3.62 8.17 -18.14
CA ARG A 274 -3.83 6.88 -17.51
C ARG A 274 -2.63 6.40 -16.69
N GLU A 275 -1.88 7.34 -16.13
CA GLU A 275 -0.69 7.09 -15.35
C GLU A 275 -0.54 8.19 -14.30
N GLY A 276 -0.50 7.79 -13.03
CA GLY A 276 -0.18 8.70 -11.93
C GLY A 276 -0.10 7.97 -10.60
N HIS A 277 0.49 8.62 -9.61
CA HIS A 277 0.55 8.08 -8.25
C HIS A 277 0.50 9.19 -7.20
N ILE A 278 -0.42 9.08 -6.26
CA ILE A 278 -0.51 9.97 -5.10
C ILE A 278 -0.09 9.19 -3.85
N VAL A 279 0.98 9.65 -3.21
CA VAL A 279 1.51 9.11 -1.96
C VAL A 279 1.22 10.09 -0.85
N ASN A 280 0.38 9.71 0.11
CA ASN A 280 0.03 10.51 1.26
C ASN A 280 0.86 10.09 2.47
N VAL A 281 1.67 11.00 3.01
CA VAL A 281 2.36 10.77 4.27
C VAL A 281 1.35 10.95 5.41
N SER A 282 0.88 9.83 5.93
CA SER A 282 -0.03 9.73 7.07
C SER A 282 0.73 9.41 8.36
N SER A 283 0.03 8.91 9.37
CA SER A 283 0.56 8.61 10.69
C SER A 283 0.07 7.26 11.17
N ILE A 284 0.93 6.52 11.87
CA ILE A 284 0.52 5.34 12.65
C ILE A 284 -0.62 5.66 13.63
N GLY A 285 -0.72 6.92 14.08
CA GLY A 285 -1.80 7.37 14.96
C GLY A 285 -3.20 7.25 14.35
N VAL A 286 -3.35 7.18 13.03
CA VAL A 286 -4.63 6.90 12.36
C VAL A 286 -5.05 5.44 12.57
N LEU A 287 -4.09 4.53 12.74
CA LEU A 287 -4.34 3.11 12.98
C LEU A 287 -4.62 2.80 14.45
N THR A 288 -4.06 3.59 15.36
CA THR A 288 -4.06 3.32 16.81
C THR A 288 -4.80 4.37 17.64
N ASN A 289 -5.42 5.37 17.02
CA ASN A 289 -6.14 6.47 17.70
C ASN A 289 -5.35 7.11 18.86
N ALA A 290 -4.10 7.50 18.58
CA ALA A 290 -3.16 7.95 19.60
C ALA A 290 -3.71 9.15 20.43
N PRO A 291 -3.81 9.02 21.77
CA PRO A 291 -4.23 10.13 22.64
C PRO A 291 -3.33 11.35 22.51
N ARG A 292 -3.89 12.55 22.76
CA ARG A 292 -3.24 13.88 22.60
C ARG A 292 -2.96 14.32 21.18
N PHE A 293 -3.33 13.55 20.18
CA PHE A 293 -3.13 13.92 18.78
C PHE A 293 -4.45 14.06 18.04
N SER A 294 -5.57 14.33 18.73
CA SER A 294 -6.91 14.36 18.12
C SER A 294 -6.97 15.28 16.89
N ALA A 295 -6.50 16.53 17.00
CA ALA A 295 -6.47 17.47 15.87
C ALA A 295 -5.60 16.98 14.70
N TYR A 296 -4.46 16.36 14.99
CA TYR A 296 -3.53 15.84 13.99
C TYR A 296 -4.06 14.56 13.32
N VAL A 297 -4.40 13.55 14.12
CA VAL A 297 -4.93 12.25 13.68
C VAL A 297 -6.23 12.43 12.92
N ALA A 298 -7.16 13.30 13.36
CA ALA A 298 -8.37 13.59 12.61
C ALA A 298 -8.08 14.11 11.20
N SER A 299 -7.12 15.04 11.06
CA SER A 299 -6.74 15.57 9.75
C SER A 299 -6.07 14.54 8.83
N LYS A 300 -5.26 13.63 9.38
CA LYS A 300 -4.64 12.53 8.62
C LYS A 300 -5.65 11.43 8.27
N ALA A 301 -6.59 11.12 9.16
CA ALA A 301 -7.69 10.21 8.89
C ALA A 301 -8.62 10.75 7.79
N ALA A 302 -8.90 12.06 7.78
CA ALA A 302 -9.66 12.71 6.71
C ALA A 302 -8.97 12.54 5.35
N LEU A 303 -7.65 12.74 5.29
CA LEU A 303 -6.86 12.53 4.07
C LEU A 303 -6.90 11.07 3.60
N GLU A 304 -6.74 10.11 4.51
CA GLU A 304 -6.84 8.68 4.16
C GLU A 304 -8.22 8.30 3.64
N ALA A 305 -9.29 8.78 4.28
CA ALA A 305 -10.66 8.51 3.86
C ALA A 305 -10.91 9.03 2.44
N TRP A 306 -10.53 10.28 2.16
CA TRP A 306 -10.61 10.85 0.82
C TRP A 306 -9.79 10.05 -0.19
N SER A 307 -8.55 9.70 0.17
CA SER A 307 -7.67 8.93 -0.71
C SER A 307 -8.19 7.54 -1.03
N ASN A 308 -8.87 6.87 -0.10
CA ASN A 308 -9.44 5.53 -0.33
C ASN A 308 -10.67 5.57 -1.25
N CYS A 309 -11.48 6.62 -1.14
CA CYS A 309 -12.56 6.88 -2.10
C CYS A 309 -11.98 7.13 -3.50
N ALA A 310 -11.02 8.06 -3.61
CA ALA A 310 -10.36 8.37 -4.87
C ALA A 310 -9.65 7.15 -5.49
N ALA A 311 -8.97 6.32 -4.70
CA ALA A 311 -8.36 5.09 -5.18
C ALA A 311 -9.36 4.16 -5.89
N SER A 312 -10.57 4.05 -5.36
CA SER A 312 -11.64 3.24 -5.95
C SER A 312 -12.19 3.86 -7.24
N GLU A 313 -12.31 5.19 -7.28
CA GLU A 313 -12.84 5.93 -8.43
C GLU A 313 -11.89 5.97 -9.63
N PHE A 314 -10.57 5.98 -9.38
CA PHE A 314 -9.54 6.11 -10.41
C PHE A 314 -8.85 4.79 -10.78
N LEU A 315 -9.30 3.66 -10.22
CA LEU A 315 -8.71 2.34 -10.48
C LEU A 315 -8.66 2.00 -11.98
N ASP A 316 -9.72 2.31 -12.73
CA ASP A 316 -9.79 2.08 -14.18
C ASP A 316 -9.13 3.21 -15.01
N ARG A 317 -8.61 4.24 -14.34
CA ARG A 317 -7.88 5.37 -14.93
C ARG A 317 -6.37 5.28 -14.68
N GLY A 318 -5.85 4.20 -14.10
CA GLY A 318 -4.40 3.99 -13.95
C GLY A 318 -3.71 4.96 -12.97
N VAL A 319 -4.48 5.59 -12.07
CA VAL A 319 -3.93 6.44 -11.00
C VAL A 319 -3.94 5.66 -9.70
N HIS A 320 -2.76 5.49 -9.10
CA HIS A 320 -2.59 4.77 -7.85
C HIS A 320 -2.59 5.73 -6.66
N PHE A 321 -2.98 5.23 -5.49
CA PHE A 321 -2.98 5.97 -4.25
C PHE A 321 -2.36 5.10 -3.16
N THR A 322 -1.44 5.67 -2.38
CA THR A 322 -0.78 4.99 -1.27
C THR A 322 -0.81 5.86 -0.02
N ASN A 323 -1.29 5.30 1.09
CA ASN A 323 -1.20 5.93 2.40
C ASN A 323 -0.01 5.35 3.18
N VAL A 324 0.96 6.19 3.54
CA VAL A 324 2.12 5.79 4.34
C VAL A 324 1.87 6.16 5.80
N ASN A 325 1.49 5.19 6.63
CA ASN A 325 1.27 5.37 8.07
C ASN A 325 2.62 5.41 8.80
N MET A 326 3.25 6.58 8.75
CA MET A 326 4.57 6.79 9.30
C MET A 326 4.61 6.50 10.81
N PRO A 327 5.59 5.71 11.30
CA PRO A 327 5.85 5.60 12.74
C PRO A 327 6.44 6.92 13.26
N LEU A 328 6.87 6.93 14.52
CA LEU A 328 7.47 8.13 15.09
C LEU A 328 8.84 8.38 14.44
N VAL A 329 9.02 9.57 13.83
CA VAL A 329 10.27 9.98 13.15
C VAL A 329 10.89 11.15 13.88
N ARG A 330 12.22 11.15 14.03
CA ARG A 330 12.97 12.26 14.62
C ARG A 330 13.11 13.40 13.61
N THR A 331 12.34 14.47 13.80
CA THR A 331 12.37 15.67 12.94
C THR A 331 12.25 16.92 13.80
N ALA A 332 12.53 18.11 13.24
CA ALA A 332 12.29 19.38 13.92
C ALA A 332 10.82 19.55 14.39
N MET A 333 9.86 18.85 13.75
CA MET A 333 8.45 18.83 14.15
C MET A 333 8.21 18.00 15.43
N THR A 334 8.94 16.91 15.64
CA THR A 334 8.79 16.03 16.82
C THR A 334 9.73 16.39 17.96
N ALA A 335 10.82 17.11 17.67
CA ALA A 335 11.84 17.56 18.62
C ALA A 335 11.32 18.30 19.87
N PRO A 336 10.27 19.13 19.82
CA PRO A 336 9.75 19.81 21.02
C PRO A 336 9.11 18.87 22.05
N THR A 337 8.77 17.63 21.69
CA THR A 337 8.13 16.67 22.61
C THR A 337 9.19 15.81 23.30
N LYS A 338 9.70 16.27 24.45
CA LYS A 338 10.81 15.65 25.22
C LYS A 338 10.63 14.16 25.56
N PHE A 339 9.39 13.68 25.62
CA PHE A 339 9.07 12.27 25.84
C PHE A 339 9.64 11.34 24.75
N TYR A 340 9.74 11.81 23.52
CA TYR A 340 10.18 10.99 22.38
C TYR A 340 11.69 10.76 22.31
N ALA A 341 12.47 11.36 23.21
CA ALA A 341 13.92 11.09 23.30
C ALA A 341 14.22 9.63 23.69
N ASN A 342 13.30 8.94 24.37
CA ASN A 342 13.52 7.59 24.91
C ASN A 342 12.73 6.48 24.18
N VAL A 343 11.93 6.86 23.17
CA VAL A 343 11.10 5.96 22.35
C VAL A 343 11.83 5.69 21.02
N PRO A 344 11.78 4.47 20.46
CA PRO A 344 12.32 4.20 19.13
C PRO A 344 11.78 5.19 18.11
N THR A 345 12.68 5.90 17.43
CA THR A 345 12.36 6.88 16.41
C THR A 345 13.14 6.55 15.16
N LEU A 346 12.48 6.54 14.01
CA LEU A 346 13.17 6.47 12.73
C LEU A 346 13.92 7.78 12.48
N ASP A 347 15.07 7.69 11.82
CA ASP A 347 15.72 8.83 11.20
C ASP A 347 14.94 9.28 9.93
N PRO A 348 15.02 10.57 9.52
CA PRO A 348 14.44 11.01 8.25
C PRO A 348 14.79 10.16 7.03
N ASP A 349 15.99 9.58 6.97
CA ASP A 349 16.39 8.73 5.85
C ASP A 349 15.63 7.39 5.85
N GLU A 350 15.47 6.75 7.01
CA GLU A 350 14.68 5.52 7.15
C GLU A 350 13.19 5.78 6.89
N ALA A 351 12.69 6.95 7.30
CA ALA A 351 11.33 7.37 6.99
C ALA A 351 11.14 7.65 5.49
N ALA A 352 12.16 8.18 4.82
CA ALA A 352 12.14 8.35 3.37
C ALA A 352 12.09 6.98 2.66
N ASP A 353 12.77 5.96 3.18
CA ASP A 353 12.71 4.60 2.61
C ASP A 353 11.30 4.01 2.60
N LEU A 354 10.46 4.31 3.61
CA LEU A 354 9.04 3.91 3.60
C LEU A 354 8.23 4.58 2.48
N ILE A 355 8.59 5.82 2.11
CA ILE A 355 7.96 6.54 1.00
C ILE A 355 8.50 6.02 -0.34
N ILE A 356 9.80 5.69 -0.42
CA ILE A 356 10.41 5.03 -1.57
C ILE A 356 9.76 3.66 -1.84
N ASP A 357 9.56 2.85 -0.79
CA ASP A 357 8.86 1.57 -0.85
C ASP A 357 7.41 1.74 -1.37
N ALA A 358 6.71 2.78 -0.90
CA ALA A 358 5.41 3.15 -1.43
C ALA A 358 5.46 3.44 -2.94
N ILE A 359 6.41 4.26 -3.40
CA ILE A 359 6.59 4.63 -4.81
C ILE A 359 6.90 3.41 -5.69
N ILE A 360 7.79 2.53 -5.22
CA ILE A 360 8.18 1.33 -5.96
C ILE A 360 6.98 0.40 -6.13
N HIS A 361 6.37 -0.01 -5.02
CA HIS A 361 5.40 -1.10 -4.99
C HIS A 361 3.94 -0.66 -5.22
N ARG A 362 3.62 0.64 -5.11
CA ARG A 362 2.26 1.20 -5.30
C ARG A 362 1.15 0.52 -4.49
N GLN A 363 1.52 -0.08 -3.36
CA GLN A 363 0.59 -0.68 -2.41
C GLN A 363 -0.37 0.37 -1.85
N SER A 364 -1.61 0.01 -1.52
CA SER A 364 -2.59 0.96 -0.98
C SER A 364 -2.18 1.54 0.39
N ARG A 365 -1.40 0.79 1.17
CA ARG A 365 -0.93 1.20 2.50
C ARG A 365 0.45 0.65 2.85
N VAL A 366 1.31 1.54 3.35
CA VAL A 366 2.57 1.19 4.04
C VAL A 366 2.40 1.45 5.52
N ALA A 367 2.56 0.43 6.35
CA ALA A 367 2.41 0.54 7.80
C ALA A 367 3.25 -0.52 8.51
N THR A 368 3.80 -0.17 9.68
CA THR A 368 4.57 -1.10 10.51
C THR A 368 3.70 -2.24 11.04
N ARG A 369 4.33 -3.36 11.44
CA ARG A 369 3.63 -4.50 12.06
C ARG A 369 2.82 -4.09 13.29
N LEU A 370 3.40 -3.20 14.12
CA LEU A 370 2.71 -2.63 15.28
C LEU A 370 1.48 -1.82 14.87
N GLY A 371 1.59 -0.97 13.85
CA GLY A 371 0.44 -0.20 13.34
C GLY A 371 -0.70 -1.10 12.86
N ARG A 372 -0.36 -2.17 12.11
CA ARG A 372 -1.34 -3.17 11.64
C ARG A 372 -1.99 -3.92 12.81
N ALA A 373 -1.21 -4.36 13.78
CA ALA A 373 -1.72 -5.03 14.98
C ALA A 373 -2.67 -4.11 15.79
N GLY A 374 -2.30 -2.84 15.95
CA GLY A 374 -3.15 -1.84 16.60
C GLY A 374 -4.46 -1.61 15.85
N GLN A 375 -4.43 -1.53 14.52
CA GLN A 375 -5.63 -1.42 13.70
C GLN A 375 -6.57 -2.61 13.90
N VAL A 376 -6.04 -3.83 13.86
CA VAL A 376 -6.81 -5.06 14.08
C VAL A 376 -7.40 -5.09 15.50
N MET A 377 -6.63 -4.69 16.51
CA MET A 377 -7.12 -4.60 17.89
C MET A 377 -8.27 -3.59 18.01
N HIS A 378 -8.15 -2.40 17.42
CA HIS A 378 -9.25 -1.42 17.43
C HIS A 378 -10.48 -1.89 16.67
N ALA A 379 -10.31 -2.70 15.61
CA ALA A 379 -11.42 -3.25 14.85
C ALA A 379 -12.14 -4.39 15.59
N LEU A 380 -11.41 -5.27 16.29
CA LEU A 380 -11.99 -6.45 16.94
C LEU A 380 -12.37 -6.21 18.40
N LEU A 381 -11.59 -5.40 19.12
CA LEU A 381 -11.70 -5.20 20.57
C LEU A 381 -11.63 -3.69 20.93
N PRO A 382 -12.55 -2.85 20.42
CA PRO A 382 -12.47 -1.40 20.56
C PRO A 382 -12.41 -0.96 22.02
N ASN A 383 -13.25 -1.50 22.91
CA ASN A 383 -13.24 -1.13 24.33
C ASN A 383 -11.92 -1.48 25.03
N PHE A 384 -11.33 -2.63 24.71
CA PHE A 384 -10.04 -3.03 25.26
C PHE A 384 -8.92 -2.11 24.75
N ALA A 385 -8.91 -1.80 23.46
CA ALA A 385 -7.96 -0.86 22.87
C ALA A 385 -8.05 0.53 23.54
N HIS A 386 -9.27 1.00 23.86
CA HIS A 386 -9.48 2.25 24.59
C HIS A 386 -8.91 2.18 26.01
N ILE A 387 -9.04 1.06 26.72
CA ILE A 387 -8.42 0.86 28.04
C ILE A 387 -6.90 0.94 27.93
N VAL A 388 -6.28 0.21 26.99
CA VAL A 388 -4.82 0.24 26.78
C VAL A 388 -4.35 1.67 26.49
N MET A 389 -5.04 2.39 25.61
CA MET A 389 -4.71 3.77 25.27
C MET A 389 -4.95 4.74 26.43
N ASN A 390 -5.97 4.53 27.26
CA ASN A 390 -6.22 5.34 28.45
C ASN A 390 -5.11 5.15 29.48
N THR A 391 -4.69 3.91 29.71
CA THR A 391 -3.55 3.58 30.59
C THR A 391 -2.29 4.30 30.10
N ALA A 392 -1.97 4.21 28.80
CA ALA A 392 -0.84 4.93 28.22
C ALA A 392 -0.98 6.47 28.35
N PHE A 393 -2.17 7.01 28.17
CA PHE A 393 -2.44 8.44 28.35
C PHE A 393 -2.19 8.91 29.79
N ARG A 394 -2.67 8.15 30.79
CA ARG A 394 -2.49 8.47 32.22
C ARG A 394 -1.05 8.25 32.69
N MET A 395 -0.34 7.27 32.13
CA MET A 395 1.06 7.00 32.45
C MET A 395 1.97 8.17 32.08
N PHE A 396 1.68 8.95 31.03
CA PHE A 396 2.57 10.03 30.58
C PHE A 396 1.83 11.36 30.56
N PRO A 397 1.85 12.22 31.60
CA PRO A 397 1.06 13.47 31.61
C PRO A 397 1.46 14.46 30.49
N ASP A 398 0.61 15.45 30.23
CA ASP A 398 1.03 16.58 29.40
C ASP A 398 2.16 17.33 30.10
N THR A 399 3.19 17.72 29.34
CA THR A 399 4.19 18.66 29.86
C THR A 399 3.47 19.98 30.08
N ALA A 400 3.10 20.25 31.33
CA ALA A 400 2.51 21.51 31.72
C ALA A 400 3.42 22.64 31.23
N GLY A 401 2.82 23.60 30.54
CA GLY A 401 3.51 24.86 30.28
C GLY A 401 3.93 25.47 31.62
N LYS A 402 5.23 25.79 31.69
CA LYS A 402 5.96 26.51 32.75
C LYS A 402 6.36 25.69 34.00
N SER A 403 7.69 25.74 34.23
CA SER A 403 8.46 25.41 35.44
C SER A 403 8.27 24.02 36.07
N GLY A 404 9.09 23.07 35.62
CA GLY A 404 9.41 21.85 36.36
C GLY A 404 10.43 21.01 35.61
N ALA A 405 11.52 20.61 36.27
CA ALA A 405 12.46 19.64 35.70
C ALA A 405 11.71 18.32 35.43
N PRO A 406 11.98 17.62 34.31
CA PRO A 406 11.32 16.35 34.03
C PRO A 406 11.68 15.33 35.12
N LEU A 407 10.67 14.78 35.79
CA LEU A 407 10.83 13.68 36.73
C LEU A 407 11.36 12.44 35.99
N PRO A 408 12.22 11.63 36.62
CA PRO A 408 12.70 10.38 36.02
C PRO A 408 11.53 9.43 35.75
N PRO A 409 11.57 8.65 34.65
CA PRO A 409 10.48 7.77 34.30
C PRO A 409 10.30 6.66 35.35
N THR A 410 9.05 6.31 35.65
CA THR A 410 8.73 5.23 36.60
C THR A 410 9.10 3.85 36.02
N ALA A 411 9.24 2.83 36.88
CA ALA A 411 9.54 1.46 36.44
C ALA A 411 8.53 0.95 35.40
N ASP A 412 7.24 1.25 35.59
CA ASP A 412 6.18 0.88 34.64
C ASP A 412 6.32 1.60 33.29
N GLN A 413 6.73 2.88 33.31
CA GLN A 413 7.00 3.63 32.07
C GLN A 413 8.20 3.04 31.32
N ILE A 414 9.27 2.65 32.04
CA ILE A 414 10.45 2.02 31.46
C ILE A 414 10.06 0.66 30.85
N ALA A 415 9.35 -0.19 31.59
CA ALA A 415 8.88 -1.49 31.11
C ALA A 415 7.98 -1.35 29.86
N PHE A 416 7.04 -0.41 29.86
CA PHE A 416 6.18 -0.14 28.71
C PHE A 416 6.98 0.31 27.48
N THR A 417 7.99 1.18 27.65
CA THR A 417 8.87 1.58 26.54
C THR A 417 9.74 0.44 26.01
N GLN A 418 10.14 -0.51 26.85
CA GLN A 418 10.89 -1.70 26.43
C GLN A 418 10.04 -2.69 25.63
N VAL A 419 8.76 -2.88 26.00
CA VAL A 419 7.80 -3.67 25.20
C VAL A 419 7.60 -3.06 23.81
N LEU A 420 7.56 -1.72 23.72
CA LEU A 420 7.48 -1.01 22.44
C LEU A 420 8.79 -1.05 21.62
N ARG A 421 9.95 -1.29 22.26
CA ARG A 421 11.27 -1.40 21.58
C ARG A 421 11.43 -2.67 20.75
N GLY A 422 10.84 -3.79 21.15
CA GLY A 422 11.04 -5.10 20.51
C GLY A 422 10.35 -5.31 19.15
N LEU A 423 9.76 -4.28 18.56
CA LEU A 423 8.81 -4.39 17.43
C LEU A 423 9.31 -3.77 16.11
N HIS A 424 10.59 -3.43 16.03
CA HIS A 424 11.25 -2.90 14.82
C HIS A 424 11.72 -3.97 13.82
N LEU A 425 11.32 -5.24 13.98
CA LEU A 425 11.59 -6.32 13.01
C LEU A 425 10.29 -6.83 12.35
#